data_AF-A0A6S6T1V7-F1
#
_entry.id   AF-A0A6S6T1V7-F1
#
_cell.length_a   1.000
_cell.length_b   1.000
_cell.length_c   1.000
_cell.angle_alpha   90.00
_cell.angle_beta   90.00
_cell.angle_gamma   90.00
#
_symmetry.space_group_name_H-M   'P 1'
#
loop_
_entity.id
_entity.type
_entity.pdbx_description
1 polymer ?
#
loop_
_entity_poly.entity_id
_entity_poly.type
_entity_poly.pdbx_seq_one_letter_code
_entity_poly.pdbx_strand_id
1 'polypeptide(L)'
;MFIKKSNLVVLLVLFTMQGCIVDQPKFTVDEQKIVMPIDNNTYFTDAFKKLNKLLAIYGQPNYKFQVKTIENMSSAQQAMPLDSKAFLRTPLILHMNQLSLLAYEPIYNRYETETTGFVYFPDMKKVMPELVINGSITQFDKGYISESQNFDLDVEFGSGNSDTDSRFDHDRSKSLSQIALDLNVFKYKDRSYVSGVATQNKIVISRERKKNRFGLFLNGSGLGYSKYATMQQSKDEALRILSEYSLIQLLGRLYQVPYWTCTTPHMKPDIEIIEKKVAQFNGKKQIVKSKLIERLIGFYGYKVKIDGTLSAEDVKVLTTIVEKYKFKSTEILSSNFYKELYMNAPVF
;
A
#
# COMPACT_ATOMS: atom_id res chain seq x y z
N MET A 1 -20.22 -87.68 2.92
CA MET A 1 -19.49 -87.29 4.16
C MET A 1 -18.10 -86.81 3.75
N PHE A 2 -17.62 -85.72 4.35
CA PHE A 2 -16.31 -85.05 4.21
C PHE A 2 -16.09 -83.97 3.10
N ILE A 3 -16.37 -82.73 3.53
CA ILE A 3 -15.59 -81.47 3.47
C ILE A 3 -15.02 -81.00 2.12
N LYS A 4 -15.66 -79.92 1.60
CA LYS A 4 -15.26 -79.03 0.49
C LYS A 4 -14.03 -78.19 0.85
N LYS A 5 -13.01 -78.25 0.00
CA LYS A 5 -11.93 -77.25 -0.10
C LYS A 5 -11.68 -76.97 -1.59
N SER A 6 -11.31 -75.73 -1.87
CA SER A 6 -10.81 -75.21 -3.14
C SER A 6 -11.86 -74.89 -4.21
N ASN A 7 -12.09 -73.58 -4.37
CA ASN A 7 -12.22 -72.83 -5.64
C ASN A 7 -13.18 -71.65 -5.47
N LEU A 8 -12.76 -70.68 -4.66
CA LEU A 8 -13.34 -69.33 -4.68
C LEU A 8 -12.28 -68.30 -4.25
N VAL A 9 -11.07 -68.40 -4.83
CA VAL A 9 -10.00 -67.41 -4.64
C VAL A 9 -9.28 -67.21 -5.97
N VAL A 10 -9.99 -66.73 -7.00
CA VAL A 10 -9.37 -66.19 -8.23
C VAL A 10 -10.26 -65.09 -8.84
N LEU A 11 -10.79 -64.17 -8.02
CA LEU A 11 -11.49 -62.99 -8.55
C LEU A 11 -11.05 -61.67 -7.90
N LEU A 12 -9.76 -61.56 -7.57
CA LEU A 12 -9.21 -60.29 -7.07
C LEU A 12 -7.74 -60.03 -7.44
N VAL A 13 -7.22 -60.61 -8.53
CA VAL A 13 -5.86 -60.31 -9.00
C VAL A 13 -5.84 -60.24 -10.52
N LEU A 14 -6.40 -59.16 -11.05
CA LEU A 14 -6.11 -58.64 -12.38
C LEU A 14 -6.54 -57.17 -12.46
N PHE A 15 -6.30 -56.41 -11.38
CA PHE A 15 -6.09 -54.97 -11.54
C PHE A 15 -4.61 -54.81 -11.87
N THR A 16 -4.41 -54.44 -13.13
CA THR A 16 -3.14 -54.09 -13.76
C THR A 16 -2.19 -53.40 -12.80
N MET A 17 -0.97 -53.92 -12.68
CA MET A 17 0.21 -53.13 -12.30
C MET A 17 0.45 -52.06 -13.37
N GLN A 18 -0.43 -51.06 -13.42
CA GLN A 18 -0.04 -49.74 -13.87
C GLN A 18 0.49 -49.08 -12.61
N GLY A 19 1.82 -48.91 -12.55
CA GLY A 19 2.42 -48.11 -11.51
C GLY A 19 1.67 -46.79 -11.45
N CYS A 20 1.06 -46.50 -10.31
CA CYS A 20 0.66 -45.14 -9.97
C CYS A 20 1.97 -44.34 -9.90
N ILE A 21 2.46 -43.88 -11.05
CA ILE A 21 3.32 -42.73 -11.14
C ILE A 21 2.44 -41.62 -10.59
N VAL A 22 2.59 -41.35 -9.29
CA VAL A 22 1.99 -40.21 -8.63
C VAL A 22 2.63 -39.00 -9.28
N ASP A 23 1.98 -38.48 -10.31
CA ASP A 23 2.45 -37.29 -11.00
C ASP A 23 2.45 -36.18 -9.95
N GLN A 24 3.63 -35.64 -9.64
CA GLN A 24 3.68 -34.38 -8.90
C GLN A 24 2.77 -33.40 -9.62
N PRO A 25 2.01 -32.53 -8.92
CA PRO A 25 1.22 -31.51 -9.60
C PRO A 25 2.17 -30.65 -10.44
N LYS A 26 2.26 -30.98 -11.73
CA LYS A 26 3.00 -30.23 -12.71
C LYS A 26 2.14 -29.02 -13.02
N PHE A 27 2.78 -27.85 -13.03
CA PHE A 27 2.12 -26.66 -13.56
C PHE A 27 1.54 -27.01 -14.93
N THR A 28 0.26 -26.73 -15.11
CA THR A 28 -0.41 -26.94 -16.40
C THR A 28 0.34 -26.17 -17.48
N VAL A 29 0.23 -26.62 -18.74
CA VAL A 29 0.84 -25.90 -19.87
C VAL A 29 0.37 -24.44 -19.91
N ASP A 30 -0.85 -24.16 -19.44
CA ASP A 30 -1.40 -22.81 -19.32
C ASP A 30 -0.78 -21.99 -18.17
N GLU A 31 -0.48 -22.60 -17.02
CA GLU A 31 0.24 -21.94 -15.92
C GLU A 31 1.71 -21.66 -16.27
N GLN A 32 2.29 -22.43 -17.19
CA GLN A 32 3.65 -22.23 -17.69
C GLN A 32 3.74 -21.18 -18.81
N LYS A 33 2.61 -20.81 -19.42
CA LYS A 33 2.60 -19.76 -20.44
C LYS A 33 2.95 -18.42 -19.79
N ILE A 34 3.92 -17.74 -20.40
CA ILE A 34 4.21 -16.35 -20.06
C ILE A 34 2.94 -15.55 -20.37
N VAL A 35 2.30 -15.06 -19.31
CA VAL A 35 1.15 -14.17 -19.41
C VAL A 35 1.60 -12.85 -20.03
N MET A 36 0.71 -12.22 -20.81
CA MET A 36 0.99 -10.89 -21.33
C MET A 36 1.27 -9.91 -20.18
N PRO A 37 2.20 -8.95 -20.36
CA PRO A 37 2.45 -7.92 -19.37
C PRO A 37 1.16 -7.21 -18.96
N ILE A 38 0.98 -6.99 -17.66
CA ILE A 38 -0.13 -6.23 -17.09
C ILE A 38 0.38 -4.93 -16.48
N ASP A 39 -0.43 -3.88 -16.55
CA ASP A 39 -0.13 -2.61 -15.89
C ASP A 39 -0.08 -2.78 -14.37
N ASN A 40 1.01 -2.33 -13.75
CA ASN A 40 1.17 -2.38 -12.30
C ASN A 40 0.53 -1.14 -11.63
N ASN A 41 -0.80 -1.03 -11.76
CA ASN A 41 -1.56 0.04 -11.13
C ASN A 41 -1.96 -0.35 -9.71
N THR A 42 -1.68 0.54 -8.75
CA THR A 42 -2.18 0.40 -7.38
C THR A 42 -3.52 1.13 -7.23
N TYR A 43 -4.21 0.84 -6.13
CA TYR A 43 -5.43 1.55 -5.74
C TYR A 43 -5.21 3.01 -5.30
N PHE A 44 -3.97 3.50 -5.28
CA PHE A 44 -3.65 4.91 -4.99
C PHE A 44 -3.50 5.80 -6.23
N THR A 45 -3.55 5.23 -7.43
CA THR A 45 -3.50 5.97 -8.70
C THR A 45 -4.51 7.14 -8.70
N ASP A 46 -5.75 6.87 -8.35
CA ASP A 46 -6.80 7.90 -8.31
C ASP A 46 -6.61 8.88 -7.15
N ALA A 47 -6.04 8.42 -6.03
CA ALA A 47 -5.72 9.29 -4.91
C ALA A 47 -4.67 10.33 -5.26
N PHE A 48 -3.62 9.97 -6.02
CA PHE A 48 -2.66 10.94 -6.52
C PHE A 48 -3.28 11.93 -7.51
N LYS A 49 -4.13 11.48 -8.44
CA LYS A 49 -4.83 12.38 -9.37
C LYS A 49 -5.71 13.38 -8.61
N LYS A 50 -6.45 12.92 -7.59
CA LYS A 50 -7.28 13.77 -6.72
C LYS A 50 -6.43 14.76 -5.94
N LEU A 51 -5.32 14.31 -5.34
CA LEU A 51 -4.38 15.17 -4.65
C LEU A 51 -3.80 16.23 -5.59
N ASN A 52 -3.39 15.86 -6.79
CA ASN A 52 -2.86 16.80 -7.78
C ASN A 52 -3.89 17.88 -8.15
N LYS A 53 -5.15 17.49 -8.38
CA LYS A 53 -6.25 18.44 -8.61
C LYS A 53 -6.50 19.34 -7.39
N LEU A 54 -6.43 18.78 -6.18
CA LEU A 54 -6.56 19.53 -4.93
C LEU A 54 -5.47 20.60 -4.80
N LEU A 55 -4.21 20.27 -5.11
CA LEU A 55 -3.10 21.22 -5.09
C LEU A 55 -3.29 22.35 -6.10
N ALA A 56 -3.79 22.03 -7.30
CA ALA A 56 -4.10 23.03 -8.32
C ALA A 56 -5.20 24.01 -7.85
N ILE A 57 -6.29 23.53 -7.24
CA ILE A 57 -7.36 24.40 -6.74
C ILE A 57 -6.88 25.24 -5.55
N TYR A 58 -6.01 24.71 -4.69
CA TYR A 58 -5.42 25.48 -3.60
C TYR A 58 -4.47 26.59 -4.05
N GLY A 59 -3.99 26.55 -5.30
CA GLY A 59 -2.97 27.47 -5.81
C GLY A 59 -1.64 27.33 -5.08
N GLN A 60 -1.26 26.09 -4.71
CA GLN A 60 0.00 25.84 -4.02
C GLN A 60 1.19 26.12 -4.95
N PRO A 61 2.34 26.57 -4.40
CA PRO A 61 3.54 26.75 -5.19
C PRO A 61 4.03 25.41 -5.75
N ASN A 62 4.49 25.43 -6.99
CA ASN A 62 5.15 24.28 -7.62
C ASN A 62 6.61 24.23 -7.13
N TYR A 63 6.86 23.43 -6.09
CA TYR A 63 8.22 23.22 -5.60
C TYR A 63 8.98 22.25 -6.49
N LYS A 64 10.28 22.49 -6.62
CA LYS A 64 11.23 21.51 -7.17
C LYS A 64 11.59 20.48 -6.12
N PHE A 65 11.18 19.24 -6.33
CA PHE A 65 11.44 18.12 -5.42
C PHE A 65 12.63 17.28 -5.87
N GLN A 66 13.35 16.76 -4.89
CA GLN A 66 14.21 15.60 -5.06
C GLN A 66 13.73 14.49 -4.13
N VAL A 67 13.78 13.24 -4.59
CA VAL A 67 13.65 12.06 -3.73
C VAL A 67 15.03 11.45 -3.54
N LYS A 68 15.53 11.44 -2.30
CA LYS A 68 16.76 10.73 -1.92
C LYS A 68 16.54 9.22 -1.88
N THR A 69 17.64 8.48 -1.75
CA THR A 69 17.64 7.05 -1.44
C THR A 69 16.75 6.79 -0.24
N ILE A 70 15.89 5.76 -0.34
CA ILE A 70 15.08 5.27 0.78
C ILE A 70 15.72 3.98 1.23
N GLU A 71 16.62 4.09 2.21
CA GLU A 71 17.50 3.01 2.63
C GLU A 71 16.77 2.00 3.51
N ASN A 72 17.19 0.74 3.43
CA ASN A 72 16.78 -0.30 4.36
C ASN A 72 17.62 -0.25 5.64
N MET A 73 17.05 0.33 6.70
CA MET A 73 17.66 0.41 8.03
C MET A 73 17.15 -0.70 8.98
N SER A 74 16.36 -1.65 8.48
CA SER A 74 15.94 -2.80 9.29
C SER A 74 17.10 -3.75 9.55
N SER A 75 16.99 -4.54 10.63
CA SER A 75 17.96 -5.62 10.93
C SER A 75 17.99 -6.73 9.87
N ALA A 76 16.98 -6.80 9.00
CA ALA A 76 16.83 -7.81 7.97
C ALA A 76 17.19 -7.28 6.57
N GLN A 77 18.43 -6.79 6.43
CA GLN A 77 18.89 -6.08 5.23
C GLN A 77 18.75 -6.87 3.92
N GLN A 78 18.91 -8.20 3.96
CA GLN A 78 18.80 -9.06 2.78
C GLN A 78 17.35 -9.41 2.41
N ALA A 79 16.40 -9.14 3.29
CA ALA A 79 15.01 -9.58 3.11
C ALA A 79 14.10 -8.53 2.45
N MET A 80 14.63 -7.33 2.22
CA MET A 80 13.97 -6.14 1.67
C MET A 80 14.96 -5.40 0.73
N PRO A 81 14.47 -4.62 -0.25
CA PRO A 81 15.34 -3.88 -1.17
C PRO A 81 16.27 -2.88 -0.44
N LEU A 82 17.49 -2.71 -0.93
CA LEU A 82 18.45 -1.75 -0.35
C LEU A 82 18.04 -0.29 -0.55
N ASP A 83 17.39 0.02 -1.68
CA ASP A 83 16.86 1.35 -2.02
C ASP A 83 15.46 1.21 -2.61
N SER A 84 14.53 2.01 -2.08
CA SER A 84 13.12 2.02 -2.48
C SER A 84 12.65 3.35 -3.08
N LYS A 85 13.57 4.26 -3.43
CA LYS A 85 13.22 5.61 -3.96
C LYS A 85 12.33 5.56 -5.21
N ALA A 86 12.44 4.50 -6.02
CA ALA A 86 11.63 4.33 -7.22
C ALA A 86 10.13 4.26 -6.91
N PHE A 87 9.73 3.63 -5.79
CA PHE A 87 8.33 3.54 -5.37
C PHE A 87 7.73 4.90 -5.00
N LEU A 88 8.55 5.90 -4.67
CA LEU A 88 8.12 7.28 -4.48
C LEU A 88 8.20 8.10 -5.77
N ARG A 89 9.24 7.94 -6.59
CA ARG A 89 9.44 8.73 -7.82
C ARG A 89 8.37 8.43 -8.87
N THR A 90 8.04 7.16 -9.10
CA THR A 90 7.09 6.75 -10.14
C THR A 90 5.71 7.42 -10.00
N PRO A 91 5.00 7.36 -8.85
CA PRO A 91 3.69 8.01 -8.73
C PRO A 91 3.77 9.54 -8.85
N LEU A 92 4.87 10.17 -8.40
CA LEU A 92 5.08 11.61 -8.61
C LEU A 92 5.16 11.96 -10.09
N ILE A 93 5.94 11.21 -10.88
CA ILE A 93 6.10 11.42 -12.32
C ILE A 93 4.79 11.21 -13.07
N LEU A 94 4.06 10.14 -12.74
CA LEU A 94 2.87 9.75 -13.49
C LEU A 94 1.64 10.61 -13.16
N HIS A 95 1.52 11.13 -11.94
CA HIS A 95 0.24 11.67 -11.47
C HIS A 95 0.32 13.07 -10.85
N MET A 96 1.50 13.56 -10.48
CA MET A 96 1.67 14.83 -9.75
C MET A 96 2.29 15.92 -10.64
N ASN A 97 1.57 16.35 -11.68
CA ASN A 97 2.06 17.37 -12.62
C ASN A 97 2.28 18.78 -12.03
N GLN A 98 1.72 19.05 -10.84
CA GLN A 98 1.97 20.29 -10.10
C GLN A 98 3.34 20.30 -9.40
N LEU A 99 4.10 19.21 -9.48
CA LEU A 99 5.41 19.06 -8.83
C LEU A 99 6.49 18.87 -9.90
N SER A 100 7.61 19.56 -9.75
CA SER A 100 8.78 19.35 -10.60
C SER A 100 9.76 18.39 -9.92
N LEU A 101 9.77 17.12 -10.34
CA LEU A 101 10.72 16.14 -9.82
C LEU A 101 12.07 16.28 -10.54
N LEU A 102 13.12 16.57 -9.78
CA LEU A 102 14.49 16.65 -10.27
C LEU A 102 15.19 15.30 -10.14
N ALA A 103 15.82 14.86 -11.24
CA ALA A 103 16.79 13.77 -11.24
C ALA A 103 18.15 14.24 -10.72
N TYR A 104 18.18 14.93 -9.57
CA TYR A 104 19.41 15.47 -9.00
C TYR A 104 20.24 14.34 -8.38
N GLU A 105 21.39 14.03 -8.97
CA GLU A 105 22.42 13.17 -8.37
C GLU A 105 23.73 13.95 -8.23
N PRO A 106 24.28 14.14 -7.01
CA PRO A 106 25.42 15.03 -6.77
C PRO A 106 26.67 14.68 -7.59
N ILE A 107 26.92 13.39 -7.82
CA ILE A 107 28.12 12.87 -8.48
C ILE A 107 28.05 13.14 -9.99
N TYR A 108 26.90 12.84 -10.62
CA TYR A 108 26.67 13.11 -12.05
C TYR A 108 26.78 14.60 -12.35
N ASN A 109 26.15 15.44 -11.51
CA ASN A 109 26.21 16.89 -11.67
C ASN A 109 27.62 17.44 -11.50
N ARG A 110 28.45 16.89 -10.60
CA ARG A 110 29.82 17.40 -10.41
C ARG A 110 30.65 17.20 -11.68
N TYR A 111 30.66 15.99 -12.25
CA TYR A 111 31.43 15.71 -13.46
C TYR A 111 30.87 16.43 -14.69
N GLU A 112 29.54 16.45 -14.91
CA GLU A 112 28.97 17.19 -16.05
C GLU A 112 29.25 18.70 -15.98
N THR A 113 29.22 19.31 -14.78
CA THR A 113 29.49 20.74 -14.63
C THR A 113 30.99 21.06 -14.72
N GLU A 114 31.87 20.15 -14.28
CA GLU A 114 33.32 20.38 -14.20
C GLU A 114 34.08 20.00 -15.49
N THR A 115 33.62 19.04 -16.30
CA THR A 115 34.43 18.55 -17.45
C THR A 115 33.95 18.96 -18.85
N THR A 116 32.65 19.14 -19.14
CA THR A 116 32.19 19.43 -20.53
C THR A 116 30.78 20.01 -20.70
N GLY A 117 29.85 19.82 -19.75
CA GLY A 117 28.42 20.09 -19.96
C GLY A 117 28.05 21.57 -20.10
N PHE A 118 28.60 22.44 -19.24
CA PHE A 118 28.22 23.86 -19.24
C PHE A 118 28.86 24.68 -20.38
N VAL A 119 30.03 24.28 -20.86
CA VAL A 119 30.76 24.97 -21.94
C VAL A 119 30.10 24.75 -23.31
N TYR A 120 29.55 23.57 -23.56
CA TYR A 120 28.90 23.22 -24.83
C TYR A 120 27.36 23.22 -24.77
N PHE A 121 26.77 23.14 -23.57
CA PHE A 121 25.32 23.15 -23.36
C PHE A 121 24.94 24.15 -22.25
N PRO A 122 24.91 25.47 -22.56
CA PRO A 122 24.58 26.51 -21.58
C PRO A 122 23.20 26.35 -20.95
N ASP A 123 22.28 25.66 -21.64
CA ASP A 123 20.93 25.33 -21.14
C ASP A 123 20.91 24.22 -20.08
N MET A 124 22.00 23.46 -19.90
CA MET A 124 22.16 22.49 -18.80
C MET A 124 22.57 23.17 -17.48
N LYS A 125 22.00 24.35 -17.20
CA LYS A 125 22.29 25.07 -15.96
C LYS A 125 21.84 24.23 -14.76
N LYS A 126 22.74 24.06 -13.79
CA LYS A 126 22.49 23.32 -12.53
C LYS A 126 21.17 23.76 -11.88
N VAL A 127 20.19 22.88 -11.86
CA VAL A 127 18.92 23.08 -11.14
C VAL A 127 19.01 22.42 -9.78
N MET A 128 18.89 23.23 -8.72
CA MET A 128 18.83 22.74 -7.35
C MET A 128 17.38 22.46 -6.93
N PRO A 129 17.14 21.40 -6.13
CA PRO A 129 15.83 21.21 -5.51
C PRO A 129 15.58 22.28 -4.45
N GLU A 130 14.31 22.53 -4.16
CA GLU A 130 13.88 23.37 -3.04
C GLU A 130 13.57 22.50 -1.83
N LEU A 131 12.90 21.38 -2.07
CA LEU A 131 12.50 20.40 -1.07
C LEU A 131 13.05 19.02 -1.43
N VAL A 132 13.45 18.30 -0.39
CA VAL A 132 13.99 16.95 -0.54
C VAL A 132 13.17 16.00 0.33
N ILE A 133 12.57 15.00 -0.30
CA ILE A 133 11.93 13.86 0.36
C ILE A 133 13.03 12.87 0.73
N ASN A 134 13.05 12.47 2.00
CA ASN A 134 13.99 11.52 2.57
C ASN A 134 13.24 10.54 3.48
N GLY A 135 13.85 9.40 3.79
CA GLY A 135 13.22 8.39 4.61
C GLY A 135 13.98 7.07 4.62
N SER A 136 13.40 6.08 5.30
CA SER A 136 14.00 4.76 5.47
C SER A 136 12.97 3.70 5.80
N ILE A 137 13.23 2.46 5.39
CA ILE A 137 12.54 1.29 5.93
C ILE A 137 13.12 1.06 7.32
N THR A 138 12.34 1.34 8.36
CA THR A 138 12.81 1.35 9.76
C THR A 138 12.60 0.00 10.45
N GLN A 139 11.69 -0.84 9.95
CA GLN A 139 11.38 -2.13 10.54
C GLN A 139 10.98 -3.14 9.46
N PHE A 140 11.45 -4.38 9.61
CA PHE A 140 10.92 -5.53 8.90
C PHE A 140 10.94 -6.75 9.83
N ASP A 141 9.77 -7.18 10.27
CA ASP A 141 9.63 -8.35 11.13
C ASP A 141 8.95 -9.47 10.36
N LYS A 142 9.65 -10.58 10.17
CA LYS A 142 9.14 -11.74 9.46
C LYS A 142 8.46 -12.70 10.44
N GLY A 143 7.19 -12.99 10.23
CA GLY A 143 6.48 -14.02 11.02
C GLY A 143 6.28 -13.65 12.49
N TYR A 144 6.07 -12.36 12.82
CA TYR A 144 5.92 -11.89 14.20
C TYR A 144 4.70 -12.49 14.92
N ILE A 145 3.69 -12.94 14.16
CA ILE A 145 2.61 -13.82 14.62
C ILE A 145 2.62 -15.06 13.73
N SER A 146 2.67 -16.24 14.35
CA SER A 146 2.56 -17.53 13.68
C SER A 146 1.59 -18.42 14.43
N GLU A 147 0.47 -18.77 13.79
CA GLU A 147 -0.55 -19.69 14.30
C GLU A 147 -0.56 -20.96 13.45
N SER A 148 -0.49 -22.13 14.09
CA SER A 148 -0.62 -23.42 13.41
C SER A 148 -1.70 -24.26 14.08
N GLN A 149 -2.63 -24.77 13.29
CA GLN A 149 -3.61 -25.78 13.69
C GLN A 149 -3.28 -27.06 12.94
N ASN A 150 -3.01 -28.12 13.70
CA ASN A 150 -2.73 -29.45 13.16
C ASN A 150 -3.82 -30.40 13.67
N PHE A 151 -4.34 -31.22 12.77
CA PHE A 151 -5.29 -32.28 13.08
C PHE A 151 -4.75 -33.58 12.47
N ASP A 152 -4.39 -34.51 13.35
CA ASP A 152 -3.85 -35.81 12.99
C ASP A 152 -4.84 -36.89 13.44
N LEU A 153 -5.20 -37.79 12.54
CA LEU A 153 -6.07 -38.92 12.80
C LEU A 153 -5.41 -40.20 12.27
N ASP A 154 -5.06 -41.08 13.20
CA ASP A 154 -4.47 -42.38 12.93
C ASP A 154 -5.52 -43.47 13.18
N VAL A 155 -5.71 -44.37 12.21
CA VAL A 155 -6.61 -45.51 12.33
C VAL A 155 -5.86 -46.78 11.95
N GLU A 156 -5.71 -47.66 12.93
CA GLU A 156 -5.04 -48.96 12.83
C GLU A 156 -6.10 -50.07 12.67
N PHE A 157 -5.94 -50.91 11.65
CA PHE A 157 -6.80 -52.07 11.38
C PHE A 157 -5.93 -53.32 11.19
N GLY A 158 -5.93 -54.21 12.19
CA GLY A 158 -5.24 -55.50 12.12
C GLY A 158 -5.51 -56.38 13.35
N SER A 159 -5.75 -57.67 13.17
CA SER A 159 -5.86 -58.64 14.27
C SER A 159 -5.03 -59.92 14.03
N GLY A 160 -3.84 -59.77 13.44
CA GLY A 160 -2.84 -60.84 13.31
C GLY A 160 -1.94 -60.69 12.08
N ASN A 161 -0.62 -60.91 12.25
CA ASN A 161 0.51 -60.98 11.29
C ASN A 161 0.57 -59.97 10.11
N SER A 162 -0.42 -59.08 9.95
CA SER A 162 -0.43 -57.99 9.00
C SER A 162 -1.12 -56.79 9.64
N ASP A 163 -0.32 -55.79 9.98
CA ASP A 163 -0.80 -54.53 10.57
C ASP A 163 -0.94 -53.51 9.44
N THR A 164 -2.14 -52.96 9.31
CA THR A 164 -2.47 -51.93 8.32
C THR A 164 -2.84 -50.65 9.04
N ASP A 165 -2.02 -49.61 8.84
CA ASP A 165 -2.26 -48.30 9.44
C ASP A 165 -2.65 -47.29 8.37
N SER A 166 -3.60 -46.44 8.70
CA SER A 166 -3.95 -45.28 7.90
C SER A 166 -3.77 -44.02 8.72
N ARG A 167 -3.13 -43.02 8.13
CA ARG A 167 -2.84 -41.73 8.76
C ARG A 167 -3.38 -40.61 7.90
N PHE A 168 -4.16 -39.72 8.49
CA PHE A 168 -4.62 -38.49 7.87
C PHE A 168 -4.11 -37.29 8.68
N ASP A 169 -3.30 -36.44 8.04
CA ASP A 169 -2.80 -35.20 8.64
C ASP A 169 -3.39 -33.98 7.91
N HIS A 170 -3.91 -33.01 8.66
CA HIS A 170 -4.32 -31.70 8.16
C HIS A 170 -3.61 -30.59 8.94
N ASP A 171 -2.71 -29.88 8.26
CA ASP A 171 -1.98 -28.74 8.83
C ASP A 171 -2.43 -27.43 8.18
N ARG A 172 -2.78 -26.44 9.00
CA ARG A 172 -2.99 -25.05 8.57
C ARG A 172 -2.09 -24.12 9.37
N SER A 173 -1.25 -23.36 8.68
CA SER A 173 -0.39 -22.34 9.32
C SER A 173 -0.64 -20.95 8.74
N LYS A 174 -0.76 -19.94 9.59
CA LYS A 174 -0.83 -18.53 9.24
C LYS A 174 0.34 -17.79 9.87
N SER A 175 1.06 -17.02 9.06
CA SER A 175 2.16 -16.16 9.53
C SER A 175 1.95 -14.73 9.07
N LEU A 176 2.18 -13.76 9.95
CA LEU A 176 2.10 -12.34 9.66
C LEU A 176 3.50 -11.72 9.70
N SER A 177 3.82 -10.89 8.72
CA SER A 177 5.05 -10.09 8.68
C SER A 177 4.69 -8.61 8.65
N GLN A 178 5.58 -7.73 9.07
CA GLN A 178 5.32 -6.29 9.11
C GLN A 178 6.47 -5.52 8.48
N ILE A 179 6.15 -4.44 7.75
CA ILE A 179 7.11 -3.44 7.26
C ILE A 179 6.74 -2.09 7.86
N ALA A 180 7.73 -1.30 8.31
CA ALA A 180 7.57 0.10 8.67
C ALA A 180 8.38 1.02 7.75
N LEU A 181 7.79 2.15 7.37
CA LEU A 181 8.39 3.18 6.52
C LEU A 181 8.18 4.55 7.16
N ASP A 182 9.29 5.26 7.31
CA ASP A 182 9.30 6.63 7.80
C ASP A 182 9.75 7.56 6.67
N LEU A 183 8.97 8.62 6.40
CA LEU A 183 9.31 9.66 5.42
C LEU A 183 9.32 11.03 6.07
N ASN A 184 10.13 11.95 5.56
CA ASN A 184 10.22 13.33 5.98
C ASN A 184 10.63 14.24 4.81
N VAL A 185 10.48 15.56 5.02
CA VAL A 185 10.91 16.57 4.05
C VAL A 185 11.85 17.55 4.72
N PHE A 186 12.94 17.92 4.03
CA PHE A 186 13.81 19.02 4.43
C PHE A 186 14.00 20.04 3.31
N LYS A 187 14.29 21.29 3.68
CA LYS A 187 14.62 22.37 2.76
C LYS A 187 16.06 22.22 2.28
N TYR A 188 16.29 22.20 0.98
CA TYR A 188 17.63 22.03 0.43
C TYR A 188 18.59 23.16 0.82
N LYS A 189 18.10 24.41 0.83
CA LYS A 189 18.90 25.63 1.08
C LYS A 189 19.63 25.62 2.42
N ASP A 190 18.95 25.24 3.49
CA ASP A 190 19.47 25.32 4.86
C ASP A 190 19.57 23.95 5.55
N ARG A 191 19.21 22.86 4.85
CA ARG A 191 19.20 21.48 5.36
C ARG A 191 18.32 21.27 6.60
N SER A 192 17.38 22.18 6.87
CA SER A 192 16.46 22.04 7.99
C SER A 192 15.22 21.24 7.60
N TYR A 193 14.80 20.34 8.50
CA TYR A 193 13.55 19.59 8.35
C TYR A 193 12.33 20.51 8.44
N VAL A 194 11.31 20.20 7.64
CA VAL A 194 10.03 20.91 7.70
C VAL A 194 9.22 20.32 8.86
N SER A 195 9.10 21.09 9.95
CA SER A 195 8.40 20.64 11.15
C SER A 195 6.92 20.31 10.86
N GLY A 196 6.44 19.19 11.42
CA GLY A 196 5.10 18.66 11.18
C GLY A 196 4.91 17.95 9.82
N VAL A 197 5.97 17.79 9.03
CA VAL A 197 5.92 17.13 7.71
C VAL A 197 6.79 15.87 7.72
N ALA A 198 6.25 14.86 8.38
CA ALA A 198 6.81 13.50 8.42
C ALA A 198 5.68 12.46 8.42
N THR A 199 5.97 11.21 8.10
CA THR A 199 5.04 10.09 8.19
C THR A 199 5.71 8.89 8.81
N GLN A 200 4.94 8.09 9.55
CA GLN A 200 5.40 6.87 10.18
C GLN A 200 4.29 5.83 10.01
N ASN A 201 4.45 4.95 9.02
CA ASN A 201 3.39 4.03 8.62
C ASN A 201 3.90 2.59 8.62
N LYS A 202 2.96 1.66 8.84
CA LYS A 202 3.23 0.23 8.88
C LYS A 202 2.21 -0.52 8.03
N ILE A 203 2.67 -1.60 7.40
CA ILE A 203 1.81 -2.54 6.68
C ILE A 203 2.08 -3.97 7.16
N VAL A 204 1.02 -4.77 7.28
CA VAL A 204 1.10 -6.18 7.64
C VAL A 204 0.87 -7.03 6.40
N ILE A 205 1.74 -8.01 6.21
CA ILE A 205 1.74 -8.97 5.11
C ILE A 205 1.33 -10.32 5.68
N SER A 206 0.29 -10.93 5.12
CA SER A 206 -0.14 -12.27 5.51
C SER A 206 0.46 -13.35 4.60
N ARG A 207 0.78 -14.49 5.21
CA ARG A 207 1.15 -15.73 4.53
C ARG A 207 0.37 -16.87 5.15
N GLU A 208 -0.41 -17.56 4.33
CA GLU A 208 -1.19 -18.72 4.73
C GLU A 208 -0.67 -19.97 4.01
N ARG A 209 -0.53 -21.07 4.74
CA ARG A 209 -0.22 -22.39 4.19
C ARG A 209 -1.28 -23.39 4.64
N LYS A 210 -1.73 -24.22 3.71
CA LYS A 210 -2.61 -25.36 3.96
C LYS A 210 -1.94 -26.61 3.42
N LYS A 211 -1.96 -27.68 4.20
CA LYS A 211 -1.31 -28.94 3.86
C LYS A 211 -2.22 -30.09 4.28
N ASN A 212 -2.50 -30.99 3.34
CA ASN A 212 -3.26 -32.21 3.59
C ASN A 212 -2.36 -33.37 3.24
N ARG A 213 -2.23 -34.34 4.14
CA ARG A 213 -1.49 -35.57 3.89
C ARG A 213 -2.38 -36.76 4.19
N PHE A 214 -2.20 -37.79 3.41
CA PHE A 214 -2.82 -39.09 3.59
C PHE A 214 -1.74 -40.15 3.42
N GLY A 215 -1.57 -41.02 4.41
CA GLY A 215 -0.60 -42.11 4.41
C GLY A 215 -1.28 -43.44 4.68
N LEU A 216 -0.87 -44.47 3.96
CA LEU A 216 -1.24 -45.87 4.18
C LEU A 216 0.03 -46.67 4.44
N PHE A 217 0.07 -47.44 5.51
CA PHE A 217 1.20 -48.26 5.92
C PHE A 217 0.76 -49.72 5.99
N LEU A 218 1.51 -50.61 5.34
CA LEU A 218 1.26 -52.05 5.31
C LEU A 218 2.55 -52.77 5.72
N ASN A 219 2.53 -53.45 6.87
CA ASN A 219 3.65 -54.28 7.36
C ASN A 219 5.00 -53.52 7.38
N GLY A 220 4.97 -52.25 7.84
CA GLY A 220 6.14 -51.38 7.92
C GLY A 220 6.56 -50.66 6.63
N SER A 221 5.91 -50.95 5.49
CA SER A 221 6.12 -50.24 4.21
C SER A 221 4.97 -49.26 3.95
N GLY A 222 5.28 -47.97 3.77
CA GLY A 222 4.29 -46.90 3.65
C GLY A 222 4.19 -46.25 2.26
N LEU A 223 2.96 -45.96 1.81
CA LEU A 223 2.65 -45.09 0.67
C LEU A 223 1.95 -43.83 1.19
N GLY A 224 2.47 -42.66 0.83
CA GLY A 224 1.95 -41.36 1.28
C GLY A 224 1.67 -40.40 0.14
N TYR A 225 0.52 -39.74 0.20
CA TYR A 225 0.11 -38.62 -0.65
C TYR A 225 0.10 -37.32 0.15
N SER A 226 0.56 -36.22 -0.43
CA SER A 226 0.56 -34.91 0.24
C SER A 226 0.26 -33.78 -0.75
N LYS A 227 -0.72 -32.94 -0.42
CA LYS A 227 -1.10 -31.74 -1.18
C LYS A 227 -0.81 -30.48 -0.37
N TYR A 228 -0.21 -29.49 -1.02
CA TYR A 228 0.19 -28.22 -0.40
C TYR A 228 -0.42 -27.05 -1.18
N ALA A 229 -0.90 -26.03 -0.47
CA ALA A 229 -1.28 -24.75 -1.03
C ALA A 229 -0.68 -23.62 -0.16
N THR A 230 0.04 -22.70 -0.77
CA THR A 230 0.63 -21.53 -0.09
C THR A 230 0.13 -20.26 -0.76
N MET A 231 -0.48 -19.37 0.02
CA MET A 231 -0.81 -18.01 -0.40
C MET A 231 0.15 -17.06 0.33
N GLN A 232 0.92 -16.28 -0.42
CA GLN A 232 1.88 -15.33 0.14
C GLN A 232 1.74 -13.99 -0.58
N GLN A 233 1.42 -12.93 0.18
CA GLN A 233 1.44 -11.57 -0.34
C GLN A 233 2.89 -11.13 -0.62
N SER A 234 3.09 -10.41 -1.72
CA SER A 234 4.42 -9.91 -2.11
C SER A 234 4.88 -8.79 -1.18
N LYS A 235 6.14 -8.85 -0.74
CA LYS A 235 6.74 -7.82 0.11
C LYS A 235 7.01 -6.53 -0.66
N ASP A 236 7.46 -6.65 -1.91
CA ASP A 236 7.75 -5.49 -2.75
C ASP A 236 6.46 -4.74 -3.11
N GLU A 237 5.37 -5.49 -3.31
CA GLU A 237 4.05 -4.91 -3.52
C GLU A 237 3.54 -4.20 -2.27
N ALA A 238 3.66 -4.84 -1.10
CA ALA A 238 3.31 -4.23 0.17
C ALA A 238 4.14 -2.95 0.45
N LEU A 239 5.44 -2.96 0.10
CA LEU A 239 6.32 -1.81 0.25
C LEU A 239 5.96 -0.68 -0.74
N ARG A 240 5.59 -1.00 -1.98
CA ARG A 240 5.06 -0.01 -2.95
C ARG A 240 3.79 0.65 -2.42
N ILE A 241 2.83 -0.16 -1.98
CA ILE A 241 1.58 0.29 -1.35
C ILE A 241 1.87 1.20 -0.15
N LEU A 242 2.77 0.79 0.74
CA LEU A 242 3.14 1.57 1.93
C LEU A 242 3.83 2.89 1.56
N SER A 243 4.68 2.87 0.52
CA SER A 243 5.37 4.04 0.00
C SER A 243 4.38 5.06 -0.55
N GLU A 244 3.40 4.62 -1.34
CA GLU A 244 2.38 5.47 -1.91
C GLU A 244 1.43 6.06 -0.85
N TYR A 245 0.99 5.24 0.10
CA TYR A 245 0.20 5.69 1.25
C TYR A 245 0.95 6.79 2.02
N SER A 246 2.22 6.53 2.35
CA SER A 246 3.05 7.47 3.11
C SER A 246 3.32 8.74 2.32
N LEU A 247 3.51 8.64 1.01
CA LEU A 247 3.73 9.81 0.15
C LEU A 247 2.50 10.71 0.07
N ILE A 248 1.30 10.15 -0.10
CA ILE A 248 0.05 10.94 -0.09
C ILE A 248 -0.10 11.71 1.22
N GLN A 249 0.14 11.03 2.35
CA GLN A 249 0.11 11.66 3.66
C GLN A 249 1.17 12.74 3.83
N LEU A 250 2.41 12.49 3.39
CA LEU A 250 3.52 13.44 3.47
C LEU A 250 3.23 14.72 2.68
N LEU A 251 2.78 14.57 1.44
CA LEU A 251 2.42 15.70 0.58
C LEU A 251 1.20 16.45 1.13
N GLY A 252 0.21 15.72 1.63
CA GLY A 252 -0.95 16.29 2.31
C GLY A 252 -0.58 17.16 3.51
N ARG A 253 0.34 16.69 4.35
CA ARG A 253 0.92 17.44 5.48
C ARG A 253 1.71 18.65 5.03
N LEU A 254 2.56 18.49 4.02
CA LEU A 254 3.39 19.55 3.46
C LEU A 254 2.55 20.72 2.96
N TYR A 255 1.53 20.44 2.14
CA TYR A 255 0.66 21.46 1.56
C TYR A 255 -0.51 21.83 2.46
N GLN A 256 -0.70 21.12 3.58
CA GLN A 256 -1.79 21.28 4.52
C GLN A 256 -3.14 21.28 3.80
N VAL A 257 -3.39 20.20 3.08
CA VAL A 257 -4.63 19.95 2.33
C VAL A 257 -5.30 18.68 2.87
N PRO A 258 -6.62 18.52 2.76
CA PRO A 258 -7.33 17.37 3.31
C PRO A 258 -7.13 16.11 2.46
N TYR A 259 -5.91 15.57 2.48
CA TYR A 259 -5.49 14.43 1.66
C TYR A 259 -6.22 13.12 1.99
N TRP A 260 -6.76 12.99 3.20
CA TRP A 260 -7.41 11.78 3.68
C TRP A 260 -8.66 11.39 2.89
N THR A 261 -9.33 12.36 2.27
CA THR A 261 -10.49 12.12 1.40
C THR A 261 -10.08 11.69 -0.02
N CYS A 262 -8.80 11.79 -0.38
CA CYS A 262 -8.34 11.41 -1.72
C CYS A 262 -8.29 9.89 -1.91
N THR A 263 -8.16 9.10 -0.84
CA THR A 263 -8.06 7.64 -0.93
C THR A 263 -9.41 6.94 -0.85
N THR A 264 -9.46 5.69 -1.32
CA THR A 264 -10.62 4.80 -1.16
C THR A 264 -10.13 3.43 -0.66
N PRO A 265 -10.48 3.01 0.57
CA PRO A 265 -11.22 3.77 1.57
C PRO A 265 -10.48 5.04 2.02
N HIS A 266 -11.21 6.03 2.55
CA HIS A 266 -10.62 7.26 3.08
C HIS A 266 -9.64 6.97 4.22
N MET A 267 -8.54 7.72 4.27
CA MET A 267 -7.64 7.68 5.42
C MET A 267 -8.32 8.32 6.64
N LYS A 268 -7.75 8.10 7.82
CA LYS A 268 -8.16 8.84 9.01
C LYS A 268 -7.83 10.33 8.83
N PRO A 269 -8.75 11.26 9.17
CA PRO A 269 -8.46 12.69 9.11
C PRO A 269 -7.27 13.08 9.99
N ASP A 270 -6.40 13.96 9.47
CA ASP A 270 -5.23 14.44 10.21
C ASP A 270 -5.64 15.59 11.15
N ILE A 271 -5.78 15.27 12.43
CA ILE A 271 -6.26 16.20 13.44
C ILE A 271 -5.32 17.41 13.59
N GLU A 272 -4.01 17.22 13.50
CA GLU A 272 -3.05 18.33 13.64
C GLU A 272 -3.21 19.36 12.51
N ILE A 273 -3.41 18.89 11.27
CA ILE A 273 -3.68 19.79 10.14
C ILE A 273 -5.01 20.51 10.35
N ILE A 274 -6.06 19.78 10.76
CA ILE A 274 -7.39 20.35 10.97
C ILE A 274 -7.33 21.44 12.04
N GLU A 275 -6.74 21.15 13.19
CA GLU A 275 -6.60 22.10 14.30
C GLU A 275 -5.79 23.32 13.88
N LYS A 276 -4.67 23.12 13.17
CA LYS A 276 -3.87 24.23 12.63
C LYS A 276 -4.68 25.12 11.69
N LYS A 277 -5.49 24.52 10.81
CA LYS A 277 -6.35 25.28 9.87
C LYS A 277 -7.47 26.02 10.59
N VAL A 278 -8.10 25.39 11.58
CA VAL A 278 -9.15 26.02 12.39
C VAL A 278 -8.57 27.16 13.23
N ALA A 279 -7.40 26.98 13.85
CA ALA A 279 -6.71 28.04 14.58
C ALA A 279 -6.33 29.21 13.66
N GLN A 280 -5.82 28.92 12.46
CA GLN A 280 -5.57 29.92 11.44
C GLN A 280 -6.84 30.67 11.07
N PHE A 281 -7.95 29.97 10.80
CA PHE A 281 -9.24 30.57 10.47
C PHE A 281 -9.75 31.51 11.57
N ASN A 282 -9.68 31.08 12.83
CA ASN A 282 -10.15 31.86 13.98
C ASN A 282 -9.41 33.19 14.15
N GLY A 283 -8.10 33.20 13.91
CA GLY A 283 -7.26 34.40 14.00
C GLY A 283 -7.40 35.38 12.84
N LYS A 284 -8.26 35.12 11.83
CA LYS A 284 -8.44 36.00 10.66
C LYS A 284 -9.65 36.93 10.79
N LYS A 285 -9.55 38.08 10.12
CA LYS A 285 -10.67 39.02 9.90
C LYS A 285 -11.76 38.37 9.05
N GLN A 286 -13.00 38.86 9.19
CA GLN A 286 -14.20 38.32 8.52
C GLN A 286 -14.03 38.14 7.02
N ILE A 287 -13.52 39.15 6.30
CA ILE A 287 -13.29 39.10 4.84
C ILE A 287 -12.38 37.92 4.47
N VAL A 288 -11.35 37.64 5.27
CA VAL A 288 -10.42 36.53 5.00
C VAL A 288 -11.06 35.19 5.36
N LYS A 289 -11.89 35.13 6.41
CA LYS A 289 -12.70 33.93 6.72
C LYS A 289 -13.62 33.57 5.56
N SER A 290 -14.34 34.55 4.99
CA SER A 290 -15.19 34.35 3.80
C SER A 290 -14.38 33.79 2.63
N LYS A 291 -13.21 34.36 2.32
CA LYS A 291 -12.32 33.85 1.25
C LYS A 291 -11.86 32.41 1.47
N LEU A 292 -11.63 32.01 2.72
CA LEU A 292 -11.26 30.64 3.05
C LEU A 292 -12.43 29.68 2.79
N ILE A 293 -13.66 30.06 3.15
CA ILE A 293 -14.86 29.27 2.88
C ILE A 293 -15.14 29.17 1.38
N GLU A 294 -15.11 30.30 0.66
CA GLU A 294 -15.25 30.34 -0.80
C GLU A 294 -14.25 29.39 -1.47
N ARG A 295 -13.00 29.37 -1.02
CA ARG A 295 -12.01 28.42 -1.55
C ARG A 295 -12.41 26.95 -1.34
N LEU A 296 -12.99 26.61 -0.18
CA LEU A 296 -13.40 25.23 0.12
C LEU A 296 -14.61 24.79 -0.71
N ILE A 297 -15.52 25.69 -1.08
CA ILE A 297 -16.64 25.40 -2.00
C ILE A 297 -16.13 24.76 -3.31
N GLY A 298 -14.98 25.23 -3.81
CA GLY A 298 -14.30 24.66 -4.98
C GLY A 298 -13.98 23.16 -4.87
N PHE A 299 -13.75 22.65 -3.66
CA PHE A 299 -13.42 21.24 -3.44
C PHE A 299 -14.63 20.31 -3.48
N TYR A 300 -15.82 20.87 -3.42
CA TYR A 300 -17.08 20.17 -3.65
C TYR A 300 -17.49 20.21 -5.13
N GLY A 301 -16.66 20.80 -6.00
CA GLY A 301 -16.88 20.85 -7.45
C GLY A 301 -17.67 22.07 -7.94
N TYR A 302 -18.01 22.99 -7.04
CA TYR A 302 -18.72 24.22 -7.41
C TYR A 302 -17.76 25.33 -7.81
N LYS A 303 -18.16 26.18 -8.76
CA LYS A 303 -17.38 27.36 -9.15
C LYS A 303 -17.83 28.55 -8.31
N VAL A 304 -16.89 29.22 -7.68
CA VAL A 304 -17.14 30.42 -6.86
C VAL A 304 -16.03 31.43 -7.07
N LYS A 305 -16.38 32.72 -6.97
CA LYS A 305 -15.43 33.82 -7.00
C LYS A 305 -14.89 34.05 -5.59
N ILE A 306 -13.57 34.10 -5.45
CA ILE A 306 -12.92 34.30 -4.14
C ILE A 306 -12.69 35.80 -3.92
N ASP A 307 -13.72 36.54 -3.53
CA ASP A 307 -13.64 37.98 -3.24
C ASP A 307 -13.86 38.35 -1.77
N GLY A 308 -14.28 37.39 -0.94
CA GLY A 308 -14.54 37.57 0.49
C GLY A 308 -15.94 38.12 0.79
N THR A 309 -16.80 38.18 -0.23
CA THR A 309 -18.21 38.50 -0.09
C THR A 309 -19.03 37.27 -0.46
N LEU A 310 -19.50 36.55 0.57
CA LEU A 310 -20.40 35.40 0.38
C LEU A 310 -21.71 35.87 -0.26
N SER A 311 -21.87 35.60 -1.55
CA SER A 311 -23.07 35.95 -2.30
C SER A 311 -24.25 35.06 -1.89
N ALA A 312 -25.47 35.44 -2.28
CA ALA A 312 -26.64 34.60 -2.05
C ALA A 312 -26.52 33.22 -2.71
N GLU A 313 -25.83 33.12 -3.85
CA GLU A 313 -25.58 31.87 -4.54
C GLU A 313 -24.58 30.98 -3.76
N ASP A 314 -23.52 31.58 -3.20
CA ASP A 314 -22.55 30.85 -2.39
C ASP A 314 -23.19 30.26 -1.14
N VAL A 315 -24.05 31.04 -0.48
CA VAL A 315 -24.82 30.58 0.69
C VAL A 315 -25.74 29.41 0.32
N LYS A 316 -26.42 29.46 -0.83
CA LYS A 316 -27.27 28.36 -1.31
C LYS A 316 -26.47 27.09 -1.59
N VAL A 317 -25.28 27.23 -2.17
CA VAL A 317 -24.35 26.10 -2.39
C VAL A 317 -23.90 25.52 -1.05
N LEU A 318 -23.53 26.35 -0.08
CA LEU A 318 -23.13 25.91 1.26
C LEU A 318 -24.27 25.18 1.98
N THR A 319 -25.52 25.65 1.89
CA THR A 319 -26.68 24.93 2.44
C THR A 319 -26.84 23.55 1.81
N THR A 320 -26.67 23.44 0.49
CA THR A 320 -26.71 22.14 -0.21
C THR A 320 -25.62 21.18 0.30
N ILE A 321 -24.41 21.70 0.56
CA ILE A 321 -23.30 20.93 1.14
C ILE A 321 -23.66 20.48 2.57
N VAL A 322 -24.17 21.40 3.41
CA VAL A 322 -24.59 21.10 4.79
C VAL A 322 -25.60 19.95 4.83
N GLU A 323 -26.62 19.98 3.97
CA GLU A 323 -27.65 18.93 3.90
C GLU A 323 -27.07 17.60 3.43
N LYS A 324 -26.29 17.62 2.34
CA LYS A 324 -25.72 16.41 1.73
C LYS A 324 -24.75 15.68 2.68
N TYR A 325 -23.91 16.44 3.39
CA TYR A 325 -22.90 15.89 4.30
C TYR A 325 -23.31 15.91 5.77
N LYS A 326 -24.55 16.32 6.06
CA LYS A 326 -25.17 16.33 7.40
C LYS A 326 -24.33 17.07 8.44
N PHE A 327 -23.88 18.28 8.10
CA PHE A 327 -23.10 19.11 9.03
C PHE A 327 -23.96 19.49 10.24
N LYS A 328 -23.32 19.54 11.41
CA LYS A 328 -24.00 19.94 12.65
C LYS A 328 -24.05 21.46 12.82
N SER A 329 -23.06 22.16 12.28
CA SER A 329 -22.99 23.61 12.34
C SER A 329 -23.69 24.26 11.15
N THR A 330 -24.52 25.26 11.41
CA THR A 330 -25.19 26.09 10.40
C THR A 330 -24.63 27.51 10.32
N GLU A 331 -23.84 27.93 11.31
CA GLU A 331 -23.21 29.24 11.33
C GLU A 331 -21.97 29.25 10.41
N ILE A 332 -22.15 29.72 9.17
CA ILE A 332 -21.15 29.64 8.09
C ILE A 332 -19.77 30.15 8.50
N LEU A 333 -19.69 31.27 9.23
CA LEU A 333 -18.40 31.91 9.58
C LEU A 333 -17.83 31.43 10.93
N SER A 334 -18.41 30.37 11.51
CA SER A 334 -17.93 29.74 12.72
C SER A 334 -16.75 28.78 12.47
N SER A 335 -15.96 28.56 13.52
CA SER A 335 -14.85 27.59 13.51
C SER A 335 -15.33 26.16 13.24
N ASN A 336 -16.50 25.80 13.78
CA ASN A 336 -17.08 24.47 13.66
C ASN A 336 -17.54 24.20 12.23
N PHE A 337 -18.20 25.17 11.59
CA PHE A 337 -18.58 25.08 10.19
C PHE A 337 -17.36 24.92 9.29
N TYR A 338 -16.34 25.76 9.47
CA TYR A 338 -15.10 25.66 8.71
C TYR A 338 -14.41 24.30 8.91
N LYS A 339 -14.40 23.78 10.14
CA LYS A 339 -13.86 22.45 10.46
C LYS A 339 -14.58 21.34 9.71
N GLU A 340 -15.92 21.32 9.75
CA GLU A 340 -16.73 20.31 9.05
C GLU A 340 -16.54 20.40 7.53
N LEU A 341 -16.53 21.61 6.98
CA LEU A 341 -16.31 21.87 5.56
C LEU A 341 -14.91 21.42 5.11
N TYR A 342 -13.87 21.70 5.89
CA TYR A 342 -12.51 21.30 5.56
C TYR A 342 -12.31 19.78 5.70
N MET A 343 -12.88 19.16 6.74
CA MET A 343 -12.72 17.74 7.02
C MET A 343 -13.32 16.83 5.95
N ASN A 344 -14.42 17.27 5.33
CA ASN A 344 -15.16 16.48 4.35
C ASN A 344 -14.76 16.77 2.90
N ALA A 345 -13.84 17.70 2.64
CA ALA A 345 -13.36 18.04 1.31
C ALA A 345 -12.03 17.34 0.96
N PRO A 346 -11.61 17.28 -0.32
CA PRO A 346 -12.44 17.30 -1.53
C PRO A 346 -13.28 16.03 -1.69
N VAL A 347 -14.31 16.11 -2.54
CA VAL A 347 -15.23 14.97 -2.80
C VAL A 347 -15.30 14.55 -4.27
N PHE A 348 -14.48 15.16 -5.14
CA PHE A 348 -14.42 14.81 -6.56
C PHE A 348 -13.61 13.54 -6.85
#